data_AF-A0A496Y941-F1
#
_entry.id   AF-A0A496Y941-F1
#
_cell.length_a   1.000
_cell.length_b   1.000
_cell.length_c   1.000
_cell.angle_alpha   90.00
_cell.angle_beta   90.00
_cell.angle_gamma   90.00
#
_symmetry.space_group_name_H-M   'P 1'
#
loop_
_entity.id
_entity.type
_entity.pdbx_description
1 polymer ?
#
loop_
_entity_poly.entity_id
_entity_poly.type
_entity_poly.pdbx_seq_one_letter_code
_entity_poly.pdbx_strand_id
1 'polypeptide(L)'
;MKKRFVFAGEVKEVIAKGLDKMELPEGTKFSPEAADLIKEKGIRVIFTAAGADTREKESGTGRIEDRTEAAKTESVGALIAVASPGKTATDVVGSVAARSPFFLLFNEKGELVEVLENPYRESGGGAGPLVAELLAKKGVATMVAGNFGMNIKTSLNEIGLHHLAFQGKAGDAVQAALRQSA
;
A
#
# COMPACT_ATOMS: atom_id res chain seq x y z
N MET A 1 -6.50 10.13 -37.05
CA MET A 1 -6.39 9.75 -35.63
C MET A 1 -7.64 8.98 -35.24
N LYS A 2 -7.54 7.67 -34.98
CA LYS A 2 -8.69 6.81 -34.65
C LYS A 2 -9.10 7.08 -33.20
N LYS A 3 -10.15 7.88 -32.98
CA LYS A 3 -10.75 8.07 -31.64
C LYS A 3 -11.40 6.75 -31.24
N ARG A 4 -10.93 6.14 -30.14
CA ARG A 4 -11.55 4.94 -29.58
C ARG A 4 -12.64 5.35 -28.61
N PHE A 5 -13.82 4.78 -28.78
CA PHE A 5 -14.96 5.00 -27.91
C PHE A 5 -15.26 3.69 -27.21
N VAL A 6 -15.41 3.75 -25.89
CA VAL A 6 -15.73 2.59 -25.06
C VAL A 6 -17.17 2.69 -24.60
N PHE A 7 -17.94 1.65 -24.92
CA PHE A 7 -19.34 1.54 -24.57
C PHE A 7 -19.54 0.66 -23.33
N ALA A 8 -20.73 0.77 -22.72
CA ALA A 8 -21.10 -0.02 -21.55
C ALA A 8 -20.99 -1.54 -21.81
N GLY A 9 -21.15 -1.99 -23.05
CA GLY A 9 -20.97 -3.39 -23.44
C GLY A 9 -19.55 -3.92 -23.22
N GLU A 10 -18.52 -3.14 -23.61
CA GLU A 10 -17.12 -3.51 -23.39
C GLU A 10 -16.78 -3.53 -21.89
N VAL A 11 -17.31 -2.57 -21.13
CA VAL A 11 -17.13 -2.53 -19.67
C VAL A 11 -17.81 -3.73 -19.01
N LYS A 12 -19.03 -4.08 -19.43
CA LYS A 12 -19.74 -5.27 -18.94
C LYS A 12 -18.98 -6.56 -19.24
N GLU A 13 -18.31 -6.66 -20.39
CA GLU A 13 -17.52 -7.83 -20.74
C GLU A 13 -16.28 -7.98 -19.83
N VAL A 14 -15.63 -6.87 -19.49
CA VAL A 14 -14.52 -6.84 -18.53
C VAL A 14 -14.99 -7.24 -17.12
N ILE A 15 -16.14 -6.73 -16.69
CA ILE A 15 -16.77 -7.11 -15.42
C ILE A 15 -17.15 -8.60 -15.41
N ALA A 16 -17.74 -9.11 -16.49
CA ALA A 16 -18.14 -10.51 -16.60
C ALA A 16 -16.94 -11.47 -16.59
N LYS A 17 -15.77 -11.00 -17.06
CA LYS A 17 -14.50 -11.74 -16.99
C LYS A 17 -13.82 -11.64 -15.62
N GLY A 18 -14.37 -10.87 -14.68
CA GLY A 18 -13.80 -10.65 -13.35
C GLY A 18 -12.49 -9.86 -13.39
N LEU A 19 -12.23 -9.10 -14.47
CA LEU A 19 -11.08 -8.21 -14.55
C LEU A 19 -11.47 -6.85 -13.97
N ASP A 20 -10.85 -6.46 -12.87
CA ASP A 20 -10.99 -5.13 -12.26
C ASP A 20 -10.12 -4.05 -12.94
N LYS A 21 -9.41 -4.42 -14.01
CA LYS A 21 -8.49 -3.53 -14.75
C LYS A 21 -8.82 -3.53 -16.25
N MET A 22 -8.88 -2.34 -16.83
CA MET A 22 -9.07 -2.12 -18.27
C MET A 22 -7.96 -1.24 -18.83
N GLU A 23 -7.26 -1.72 -19.87
CA GLU A 23 -6.18 -1.00 -20.53
C GLU A 23 -6.68 -0.40 -21.84
N LEU A 24 -6.57 0.92 -21.96
CA LEU A 24 -7.11 1.68 -23.08
C LEU A 24 -6.06 2.66 -23.60
N PRO A 25 -6.06 3.01 -24.89
CA PRO A 25 -5.20 4.06 -25.40
C PRO A 25 -5.64 5.43 -24.88
N GLU A 26 -4.69 6.35 -24.68
CA GLU A 26 -4.99 7.75 -24.36
C GLU A 26 -5.87 8.41 -25.43
N GLY A 27 -6.78 9.28 -25.01
CA GLY A 27 -7.80 9.88 -25.87
C GLY A 27 -9.06 9.04 -26.06
N THR A 28 -9.19 7.94 -25.32
CA THR A 28 -10.42 7.14 -25.25
C THR A 28 -11.51 7.91 -24.50
N LYS A 29 -12.71 8.01 -25.11
CA LYS A 29 -13.89 8.56 -24.46
C LYS A 29 -14.85 7.46 -24.05
N PHE A 30 -15.41 7.59 -22.85
CA PHE A 30 -16.44 6.70 -22.32
C PHE A 30 -17.82 7.27 -22.64
N SER A 31 -18.76 6.37 -22.94
CA SER A 31 -20.18 6.71 -22.84
C SER A 31 -20.53 7.03 -21.37
N PRO A 32 -21.48 7.94 -21.07
CA PRO A 32 -21.92 8.20 -19.69
C PRO A 32 -22.27 6.92 -18.91
N GLU A 33 -22.93 5.95 -19.54
CA GLU A 33 -23.23 4.65 -18.93
C GLU A 33 -21.98 3.81 -18.61
N ALA A 34 -20.93 3.91 -19.43
CA ALA A 34 -19.69 3.20 -19.21
C ALA A 34 -18.91 3.80 -18.03
N ALA A 35 -18.87 5.14 -17.96
CA ALA A 35 -18.24 5.86 -16.85
C ALA A 35 -18.93 5.55 -15.51
N ASP A 36 -20.25 5.44 -15.51
CA ASP A 36 -21.04 5.09 -14.33
C ASP A 36 -20.72 3.68 -13.83
N LEU A 37 -20.69 2.68 -14.72
CA LEU A 37 -20.30 1.30 -14.38
C LEU A 37 -18.87 1.18 -13.86
N ILE A 38 -17.93 1.91 -14.47
CA ILE A 38 -16.53 1.94 -14.02
C ILE A 38 -16.44 2.48 -12.59
N LYS A 39 -17.21 3.53 -12.28
CA LYS A 39 -17.26 4.16 -10.96
C LYS A 39 -17.99 3.28 -9.93
N GLU A 40 -19.11 2.67 -10.30
CA GLU A 40 -19.90 1.80 -9.42
C GLU A 40 -19.15 0.52 -9.06
N LYS A 41 -18.48 -0.09 -10.04
CA LYS A 41 -17.75 -1.37 -9.86
C LYS A 41 -16.30 -1.19 -9.48
N GLY A 42 -15.82 0.05 -9.35
CA GLY A 42 -14.44 0.35 -8.94
C GLY A 42 -13.38 -0.14 -9.93
N ILE A 43 -13.67 -0.10 -11.24
CA ILE A 43 -12.76 -0.62 -12.26
C ILE A 43 -11.61 0.38 -12.47
N ARG A 44 -10.38 -0.11 -12.45
CA ARG A 44 -9.19 0.68 -12.75
C ARG A 44 -8.97 0.80 -14.25
N VAL A 45 -9.18 2.00 -14.77
CA VAL A 45 -8.83 2.36 -16.15
C VAL A 45 -7.38 2.80 -16.20
N ILE A 46 -6.57 2.13 -17.03
CA ILE A 46 -5.20 2.52 -17.30
C ILE A 46 -5.11 3.03 -18.73
N PHE A 47 -4.63 4.25 -18.90
CA PHE A 47 -4.36 4.81 -20.22
C PHE A 47 -2.91 4.52 -20.62
N THR A 48 -2.70 3.76 -21.69
CA THR A 48 -1.37 3.46 -22.22
C THR A 48 -1.01 4.47 -23.31
N ALA A 49 -0.12 5.41 -22.97
CA ALA A 49 0.48 6.35 -23.88
C ALA A 49 1.45 5.63 -24.83
N ALA A 50 1.12 5.53 -26.11
CA ALA A 50 2.11 5.24 -27.14
C ALA A 50 2.73 6.56 -27.61
N GLY A 51 3.69 7.08 -26.82
CA GLY A 51 4.63 8.10 -27.28
C GLY A 51 4.60 9.44 -26.55
N ALA A 52 5.65 9.64 -25.75
CA ALA A 52 6.33 10.88 -25.38
C ALA A 52 5.72 11.84 -24.32
N ASP A 53 6.61 12.13 -23.37
CA ASP A 53 6.81 13.37 -22.62
C ASP A 53 6.21 13.46 -21.21
N THR A 54 7.05 13.09 -20.25
CA THR A 54 7.02 13.59 -18.89
C THR A 54 7.07 15.12 -18.92
N ARG A 55 5.93 15.77 -18.70
CA ARG A 55 5.90 17.13 -18.18
C ARG A 55 4.85 17.25 -17.10
N GLU A 56 5.37 17.47 -15.89
CA GLU A 56 4.67 18.11 -14.79
C GLU A 56 3.79 19.26 -15.31
N LYS A 57 2.53 19.26 -14.89
CA LYS A 57 1.91 20.32 -14.07
C LYS A 57 0.39 20.13 -14.14
N GLU A 58 -0.21 19.64 -13.07
CA GLU A 58 -1.51 20.16 -12.65
C GLU A 58 -1.41 20.60 -11.20
N SER A 59 -1.00 21.86 -11.06
CA SER A 59 -1.42 22.72 -9.96
C SER A 59 -2.95 22.84 -10.02
N GLY A 60 -3.64 21.91 -9.37
CA GLY A 60 -5.02 22.10 -8.95
C GLY A 60 -5.03 22.76 -7.58
N THR A 61 -5.08 24.08 -7.52
CA THR A 61 -5.53 24.80 -6.33
C THR A 61 -7.00 24.47 -6.11
N GLY A 62 -7.26 23.34 -5.46
CA GLY A 62 -8.52 23.02 -4.82
C GLY A 62 -8.37 23.35 -3.33
N ARG A 63 -8.52 24.62 -2.99
CA ARG A 63 -8.85 25.02 -1.62
C ARG A 63 -10.29 24.56 -1.39
N ILE A 64 -10.44 23.30 -1.00
CA ILE A 64 -11.65 22.79 -0.38
C ILE A 64 -11.28 22.52 1.07
N GLU A 65 -11.65 23.48 1.92
CA GLU A 65 -12.02 23.16 3.28
C GLU A 65 -13.05 22.04 3.20
N ASP A 66 -12.70 20.86 3.70
CA ASP A 66 -13.70 20.00 4.30
C ASP A 66 -13.08 19.38 5.54
N ARG A 67 -13.61 19.83 6.67
CA ARG A 67 -13.66 19.02 7.88
C ARG A 67 -14.27 17.68 7.51
N THR A 68 -13.95 16.65 8.30
CA THR A 68 -14.53 15.31 8.21
C THR A 68 -13.84 14.53 7.08
N GLU A 69 -13.10 13.47 7.37
CA GLU A 69 -13.68 12.29 7.94
C GLU A 69 -12.60 11.53 8.70
N ALA A 70 -12.92 11.20 9.95
CA ALA A 70 -12.20 10.18 10.68
C ALA A 70 -12.16 8.94 9.78
N ALA A 71 -10.98 8.58 9.31
CA ALA A 71 -10.74 7.25 8.79
C ALA A 71 -10.96 6.30 9.97
N LYS A 72 -12.22 5.89 10.14
CA LYS A 72 -12.58 4.55 10.57
C LYS A 72 -11.84 3.61 9.62
N THR A 73 -10.58 3.33 9.89
CA THR A 73 -10.02 2.07 9.46
C THR A 73 -10.62 1.07 10.41
N GLU A 74 -11.57 0.33 9.86
CA GLU A 74 -12.18 -0.87 10.40
C GLU A 74 -11.18 -1.64 11.27
N SER A 75 -11.68 -2.22 12.35
CA SER A 75 -10.95 -3.16 13.19
C SER A 75 -10.46 -4.34 12.35
N VAL A 76 -9.29 -4.19 11.74
CA VAL A 76 -8.55 -5.28 11.11
C VAL A 76 -7.75 -5.92 12.23
N GLY A 77 -7.87 -7.25 12.37
CA GLY A 77 -7.17 -8.03 13.39
C GLY A 77 -5.67 -7.72 13.44
N ALA A 78 -5.04 -7.99 14.58
CA ALA A 78 -3.69 -7.52 14.87
C ALA A 78 -2.64 -8.12 13.90
N LEU A 79 -2.42 -7.44 12.77
CA LEU A 79 -1.40 -7.80 11.79
C LEU A 79 -0.03 -7.32 12.26
N ILE A 80 0.96 -8.19 12.12
CA ILE A 80 2.35 -7.95 12.52
C ILE A 80 3.20 -7.83 11.26
N ALA A 81 3.77 -6.67 10.99
CA ALA A 81 4.70 -6.49 9.88
C ALA A 81 6.14 -6.70 10.34
N VAL A 82 6.85 -7.63 9.72
CA VAL A 82 8.27 -7.89 9.98
C VAL A 82 9.09 -7.37 8.81
N ALA A 83 10.02 -6.46 9.07
CA ALA A 83 10.97 -5.99 8.09
C ALA A 83 11.99 -7.10 7.77
N SER A 84 12.14 -7.45 6.49
CA SER A 84 13.07 -8.50 6.05
C SER A 84 13.80 -8.10 4.77
N PRO A 85 15.09 -8.49 4.60
CA PRO A 85 15.80 -8.36 3.33
C PRO A 85 15.28 -9.34 2.25
N GLY A 86 14.57 -10.39 2.66
CA GLY A 86 14.06 -11.45 1.79
C GLY A 86 12.54 -11.59 1.84
N LYS A 87 12.00 -12.33 0.86
CA LYS A 87 10.57 -12.67 0.77
C LYS A 87 10.20 -13.93 1.59
N THR A 88 11.15 -14.50 2.32
CA THR A 88 10.99 -15.79 3.02
C THR A 88 10.79 -15.58 4.51
N ALA A 89 9.79 -16.26 5.10
CA ALA A 89 9.54 -16.24 6.54
C ALA A 89 10.66 -16.89 7.40
N THR A 90 11.65 -17.54 6.74
CA THR A 90 12.86 -18.09 7.38
C THR A 90 14.02 -17.10 7.41
N ASP A 91 13.91 -15.98 6.69
CA ASP A 91 14.97 -14.97 6.66
C ASP A 91 15.07 -14.21 7.99
N VAL A 92 16.23 -13.61 8.20
CA VAL A 92 16.52 -12.77 9.36
C VAL A 92 15.74 -11.46 9.28
N VAL A 93 15.37 -10.92 10.43
CA VAL A 93 14.80 -9.57 10.51
C VAL A 93 15.83 -8.57 10.00
N GLY A 94 15.41 -7.70 9.09
CA GLY A 94 16.23 -6.64 8.55
C GLY A 94 16.71 -5.70 9.65
N SER A 95 18.01 -5.39 9.66
CA SER A 95 18.61 -4.54 10.70
C SER A 95 18.03 -3.13 10.75
N VAL A 96 17.43 -2.63 9.67
CA VAL A 96 16.86 -1.27 9.61
C VAL A 96 15.48 -1.32 8.96
N ALA A 97 14.44 -0.90 9.68
CA ALA A 97 13.07 -0.87 9.17
C ALA A 97 12.96 -0.08 7.85
N ALA A 98 13.51 1.14 7.83
CA ALA A 98 13.37 2.07 6.72
C ALA A 98 14.10 1.64 5.42
N ARG A 99 15.18 0.85 5.53
CA ARG A 99 15.98 0.39 4.37
C ARG A 99 15.67 -1.05 3.96
N SER A 100 14.78 -1.73 4.69
CA SER A 100 14.39 -3.08 4.34
C SER A 100 13.56 -3.06 3.05
N PRO A 101 13.87 -3.92 2.06
CA PRO A 101 13.14 -3.99 0.81
C PRO A 101 11.75 -4.60 0.95
N PHE A 102 11.53 -5.44 1.95
CA PHE A 102 10.28 -6.18 2.11
C PHE A 102 9.78 -6.09 3.55
N PHE A 103 8.45 -6.02 3.68
CA PHE A 103 7.70 -6.16 4.91
C PHE A 103 6.79 -7.37 4.77
N LEU A 104 7.01 -8.35 5.63
CA LEU A 104 6.21 -9.57 5.69
C LEU A 104 5.09 -9.34 6.70
N LEU A 105 3.83 -9.34 6.26
CA LEU A 105 2.67 -9.19 7.12
C LEU A 105 2.21 -10.57 7.60
N PHE A 106 2.25 -10.75 8.91
CA PHE A 106 1.81 -11.96 9.59
C PHE A 106 0.49 -11.73 10.30
N ASN A 107 -0.36 -12.76 10.36
CA ASN A 107 -1.53 -12.77 11.22
C ASN A 107 -1.17 -13.11 12.68
N GLU A 108 -2.17 -13.07 13.57
CA GLU A 108 -2.05 -13.46 14.98
C GLU A 108 -1.67 -14.94 15.19
N LYS A 109 -1.74 -15.76 14.13
CA LYS A 109 -1.33 -17.18 14.12
C LYS A 109 0.12 -17.36 13.66
N GLY A 110 0.81 -16.28 13.30
CA GLY A 110 2.16 -16.30 12.75
C GLY A 110 2.25 -16.82 11.31
N GLU A 111 1.15 -16.81 10.58
CA GLU A 111 1.10 -17.16 9.17
C GLU A 111 1.33 -15.92 8.31
N LEU A 112 2.21 -16.04 7.31
CA LEU A 112 2.48 -14.98 6.35
C LEU A 112 1.25 -14.79 5.46
N VAL A 113 0.60 -13.63 5.59
CA VAL A 113 -0.60 -13.29 4.81
C VAL A 113 -0.23 -12.52 3.55
N GLU A 114 0.65 -11.53 3.69
CA GLU A 114 1.00 -10.63 2.59
C GLU A 114 2.48 -10.25 2.66
N VAL A 115 3.10 -10.04 1.50
CA VAL A 115 4.46 -9.48 1.40
C VAL A 115 4.36 -8.14 0.70
N LEU A 116 4.86 -7.11 1.37
CA LEU A 116 4.82 -5.74 0.91
C LEU A 116 6.23 -5.28 0.56
N GLU A 117 6.41 -4.79 -0.66
CA GLU A 117 7.68 -4.24 -1.11
C GLU A 117 7.79 -2.77 -0.70
N ASN A 118 8.98 -2.35 -0.27
CA ASN A 118 9.24 -0.98 0.20
C ASN A 118 9.70 -0.09 -0.97
N PRO A 119 8.81 0.75 -1.55
CA PRO A 119 9.20 1.67 -2.62
C PRO A 119 10.10 2.81 -2.10
N TYR A 120 10.13 3.05 -0.80
CA TYR A 120 10.89 4.14 -0.17
C TYR A 120 12.33 3.74 0.17
N ARG A 121 12.77 2.54 -0.21
CA ARG A 121 14.16 2.08 -0.07
C ARG A 121 15.17 3.07 -0.68
N GLU A 122 14.81 3.67 -1.81
CA GLU A 122 15.66 4.58 -2.59
C GLU A 122 15.48 6.06 -2.22
N SER A 123 14.53 6.38 -1.32
CA SER A 123 14.38 7.74 -0.83
C SER A 123 15.62 8.13 -0.02
N GLY A 124 16.37 9.12 -0.51
CA GLY A 124 17.58 9.65 0.12
C GLY A 124 17.38 10.23 1.54
N GLY A 125 16.13 10.39 1.99
CA GLY A 125 15.75 10.77 3.34
C GLY A 125 14.24 10.57 3.59
N GLY A 126 13.83 10.40 4.85
CA GLY A 126 12.40 10.37 5.21
C GLY A 126 11.65 9.05 4.94
N ALA A 127 12.33 7.96 4.57
CA ALA A 127 11.69 6.68 4.30
C ALA A 127 10.91 6.08 5.49
N GLY A 128 11.32 6.39 6.73
CA GLY A 128 10.68 5.88 7.95
C GLY A 128 9.19 6.24 8.07
N PRO A 129 8.82 7.54 8.16
CA PRO A 129 7.44 7.98 8.22
C PRO A 129 6.56 7.42 7.10
N LEU A 130 7.09 7.40 5.87
CA LEU A 130 6.37 6.94 4.69
C LEU A 130 6.03 5.44 4.77
N VAL A 131 6.97 4.64 5.27
CA VAL A 131 6.74 3.22 5.54
C VAL A 131 5.71 3.03 6.65
N ALA A 132 5.81 3.79 7.74
CA ALA A 132 4.87 3.69 8.86
C ALA A 132 3.44 3.98 8.41
N GLU A 133 3.23 5.04 7.63
CA GLU A 133 1.91 5.39 7.10
C GLU A 133 1.40 4.32 6.10
N LEU A 134 2.30 3.77 5.28
CA LEU A 134 1.95 2.72 4.33
C LEU A 134 1.49 1.44 5.03
N LEU A 135 2.15 1.04 6.12
CA LEU A 135 1.74 -0.11 6.93
C LEU A 135 0.44 0.17 7.71
N ALA A 136 0.26 1.39 8.21
CA ALA A 136 -0.99 1.78 8.86
C ALA A 136 -2.19 1.70 7.90
N LYS A 137 -2.01 2.15 6.65
CA LYS A 137 -3.02 2.00 5.58
C LYS A 137 -3.35 0.54 5.25
N LYS A 138 -2.44 -0.39 5.54
CA LYS A 138 -2.62 -1.84 5.38
C LYS A 138 -3.27 -2.51 6.59
N GLY A 139 -3.53 -1.79 7.67
CA GLY A 139 -4.11 -2.34 8.90
C GLY A 139 -3.08 -3.08 9.77
N VAL A 140 -1.79 -2.78 9.64
CA VAL A 140 -0.76 -3.32 10.53
C VAL A 140 -0.86 -2.65 11.89
N ALA A 141 -0.96 -3.46 12.94
CA ALA A 141 -0.98 -2.97 14.32
C ALA A 141 0.44 -2.86 14.91
N THR A 142 1.33 -3.79 14.55
CA THR A 142 2.68 -3.89 15.11
C THR A 142 3.72 -4.03 14.01
N MET A 143 4.74 -3.16 14.00
CA MET A 143 5.92 -3.29 13.15
C MET A 143 7.10 -3.85 13.95
N VAL A 144 7.77 -4.86 13.41
CA VAL A 144 8.97 -5.47 13.96
C VAL A 144 10.15 -5.26 13.03
N ALA A 145 11.25 -4.72 13.55
CA ALA A 145 12.48 -4.51 12.80
C ALA A 145 13.70 -4.49 13.71
N GLY A 146 14.91 -4.66 13.16
CA GLY A 146 16.14 -4.66 13.96
C GLY A 146 16.48 -3.32 14.61
N ASN A 147 16.15 -2.22 13.93
CA ASN A 147 16.42 -0.87 14.41
C ASN A 147 15.41 0.14 13.87
N PHE A 148 15.03 1.08 14.74
CA PHE A 148 14.12 2.18 14.46
C PHE A 148 14.83 3.51 14.73
N GLY A 149 14.97 4.33 13.70
CA GLY A 149 15.46 5.70 13.85
C GLY A 149 14.47 6.61 14.60
N MET A 150 14.94 7.77 15.06
CA MET A 150 14.10 8.72 15.80
C MET A 150 12.88 9.17 14.98
N ASN A 151 13.07 9.46 13.69
CA ASN A 151 11.99 9.91 12.80
C ASN A 151 10.86 8.88 12.65
N ILE A 152 11.20 7.59 12.49
CA ILE A 152 10.18 6.55 12.32
C ILE A 152 9.42 6.30 13.63
N LYS A 153 10.09 6.39 14.79
CA LYS A 153 9.42 6.23 16.09
C LYS A 153 8.39 7.32 16.33
N THR A 154 8.74 8.58 16.02
CA THR A 154 7.81 9.71 16.12
C THR A 154 6.58 9.46 15.26
N SER A 155 6.78 9.14 13.98
CA SER A 155 5.65 8.89 13.07
C SER A 155 4.82 7.68 13.48
N LEU A 156 5.44 6.58 13.91
CA LEU A 156 4.70 5.41 14.41
C LEU A 156 3.84 5.76 15.63
N ASN A 157 4.34 6.59 16.54
CA ASN A 157 3.59 7.07 17.70
C ASN A 157 2.45 8.02 17.31
N GLU A 158 2.66 8.89 16.32
CA GLU A 158 1.62 9.79 15.79
C GLU A 158 0.46 9.03 15.13
N ILE A 159 0.76 7.90 14.48
CA ILE A 159 -0.23 7.06 13.80
C ILE A 159 -0.84 6.01 14.76
N GLY A 160 -0.26 5.83 15.95
CA GLY A 160 -0.71 4.83 16.93
C GLY A 160 -0.30 3.39 16.61
N LEU A 161 0.78 3.20 15.85
CA LEU A 161 1.29 1.89 15.45
C LEU A 161 2.42 1.43 16.40
N HIS A 162 2.30 0.21 16.92
CA HIS A 162 3.28 -0.33 17.85
C HIS A 162 4.59 -0.70 17.12
N HIS A 163 5.73 -0.40 17.75
CA HIS A 163 7.03 -0.68 17.16
C HIS A 163 7.87 -1.54 18.10
N LEU A 164 8.44 -2.62 17.56
CA LEU A 164 9.20 -3.58 18.32
C LEU A 164 10.57 -3.80 17.68
N ALA A 165 11.61 -3.39 18.40
CA ALA A 165 12.98 -3.62 17.98
C ALA A 165 13.38 -5.07 18.26
N PHE A 166 13.49 -5.89 17.21
CA PHE A 166 13.94 -7.28 17.32
C PHE A 166 14.98 -7.61 16.26
N GLN A 167 16.09 -8.22 16.70
CA GLN A 167 17.12 -8.75 15.82
C GLN A 167 17.18 -10.25 16.02
N GLY A 168 17.00 -11.00 14.94
CA GLY A 168 16.92 -12.47 15.00
C GLY A 168 16.23 -13.04 13.77
N LYS A 169 15.68 -14.24 13.88
CA LYS A 169 14.88 -14.86 12.82
C LYS A 169 13.49 -14.23 12.79
N ALA A 170 12.87 -14.14 11.61
CA ALA A 170 11.51 -13.63 11.48
C ALA A 170 10.50 -14.43 12.34
N GLY A 171 10.67 -15.75 12.47
CA GLY A 171 9.82 -16.58 13.35
C GLY A 171 9.86 -16.19 14.84
N ASP A 172 11.05 -15.95 15.39
CA ASP A 172 11.21 -15.46 16.78
C ASP A 172 10.63 -14.04 16.95
N ALA A 173 10.78 -13.21 15.92
CA ALA A 173 10.28 -11.83 15.91
C ALA A 173 8.74 -11.77 15.99
N VAL A 174 8.06 -12.65 15.26
CA VAL A 174 6.60 -12.80 15.31
C VAL A 174 6.16 -13.32 16.67
N GLN A 175 6.82 -14.34 17.23
CA GLN A 175 6.52 -14.85 18.57
C GLN A 175 6.69 -13.77 19.65
N ALA A 176 7.74 -12.95 19.55
CA ALA A 176 7.96 -11.84 20.47
C ALA A 176 6.87 -10.76 20.34
N ALA A 177 6.42 -10.45 19.13
CA ALA A 177 5.34 -9.50 18.89
C ALA A 177 4.00 -10.00 19.44
N LEU A 178 3.65 -11.27 19.19
CA LEU A 178 2.43 -11.89 19.73
C LEU A 178 2.39 -11.86 21.26
N ARG A 179 3.54 -12.10 21.91
CA ARG A 179 3.66 -12.10 23.37
C ARG A 179 3.47 -10.72 24.00
N GLN A 180 3.72 -9.63 23.27
CA GLN A 180 3.47 -8.26 23.77
C GLN A 180 2.02 -7.80 23.54
N SER A 181 1.27 -8.49 22.68
CA SER A 181 -0.13 -8.16 22.35
C SER A 181 -1.15 -8.95 23.19
N ALA A 182 -0.70 -9.79 24.12
CA ALA A 182 -1.51 -10.59 25.05
C ALA A 182 -1.28 -10.16 26.50
#